data_AF-A0A0J9UU39-F1
#
_entry.id   AF-A0A0J9UU39-F1
#
_cell.length_a   1.000
_cell.length_b   1.000
_cell.length_c   1.000
_cell.angle_alpha   90.00
_cell.angle_beta   90.00
_cell.angle_gamma   90.00
#
_symmetry.space_group_name_H-M   'P 1'
#
loop_
_entity.id
_entity.type
_entity.pdbx_description
1 polymer ?
#
loop_
_entity_poly.entity_id
_entity_poly.type
_entity_poly.pdbx_seq_one_letter_code
_entity_poly.pdbx_strand_id
1 'polypeptide(L)'
;MKYLKELKIKSAILKISYGCKYLYYKIYLDMFKDKNFNYTPQTFYKEFLENYHNDDTLGICNDYLDDIIQITLEKMEKLIELYKILFDKKLNEDCNCVSKCVTLYNDYLKLCRSDNDHEFCNELEKFRYIYKDRVASLNCAGAPKTLESTKPFDAFVILLPFTIILISTFILFILYKVSKNFN
;
A
#
# COMPACT_ATOMS: atom_id res chain seq x y z
N MET A 1 -19.48 4.20 -15.89
CA MET A 1 -19.68 2.81 -15.39
C MET A 1 -19.05 1.70 -16.24
N LYS A 2 -18.52 1.96 -17.45
CA LYS A 2 -17.82 0.95 -18.27
C LYS A 2 -16.63 0.27 -17.53
N TYR A 3 -15.87 1.05 -16.76
CA TYR A 3 -14.73 0.59 -15.96
C TYR A 3 -15.05 -0.57 -14.99
N LEU A 4 -16.12 -0.45 -14.18
CA LEU A 4 -16.48 -1.49 -13.21
C LEU A 4 -17.00 -2.76 -13.89
N LYS A 5 -17.71 -2.61 -15.02
CA LYS A 5 -18.17 -3.75 -15.83
C LYS A 5 -17.01 -4.53 -16.45
N GLU A 6 -15.93 -3.84 -16.83
CA GLU A 6 -14.70 -4.47 -17.34
C GLU A 6 -13.93 -5.24 -16.24
N LEU A 7 -13.99 -4.82 -14.97
CA LEU A 7 -13.35 -5.52 -13.84
C LEU A 7 -14.03 -6.87 -13.51
N LYS A 8 -15.33 -7.02 -13.80
CA LYS A 8 -16.11 -8.25 -13.51
C LYS A 8 -15.67 -9.47 -14.33
N ILE A 9 -15.02 -9.27 -15.48
CA ILE A 9 -14.73 -10.34 -16.47
C ILE A 9 -13.52 -11.22 -16.08
N LYS A 10 -12.77 -10.93 -14.99
CA LYS A 10 -11.52 -11.64 -14.64
C LYS A 10 -11.39 -12.22 -13.21
N SER A 11 -12.50 -12.46 -12.51
CA SER A 11 -12.63 -13.09 -11.16
C SER A 11 -11.89 -12.48 -9.95
N ALA A 12 -12.55 -12.73 -8.80
CA ALA A 12 -12.22 -12.66 -7.39
C ALA A 12 -12.37 -11.29 -6.72
N ILE A 13 -13.54 -11.08 -6.09
CA ILE A 13 -13.90 -10.19 -4.96
C ILE A 13 -12.96 -9.00 -4.67
N LEU A 14 -11.68 -9.25 -4.38
CA LEU A 14 -10.65 -8.22 -4.18
C LEU A 14 -10.62 -7.16 -5.29
N LYS A 15 -10.72 -7.56 -6.58
CA LYS A 15 -10.76 -6.59 -7.70
C LYS A 15 -11.99 -5.70 -7.68
N ILE A 16 -13.10 -6.21 -7.17
CA ILE A 16 -14.36 -5.46 -7.05
C ILE A 16 -14.23 -4.46 -5.92
N SER A 17 -13.73 -4.88 -4.74
CA SER A 17 -13.45 -3.98 -3.61
C SER A 17 -12.55 -2.81 -4.03
N TYR A 18 -11.40 -3.07 -4.67
CA TYR A 18 -10.54 -2.00 -5.20
C TYR A 18 -11.24 -1.10 -6.23
N GLY A 19 -12.09 -1.69 -7.09
CA GLY A 19 -12.91 -0.95 -8.03
C GLY A 19 -13.89 0.01 -7.36
N CYS A 20 -14.57 -0.44 -6.29
CA CYS A 20 -15.49 0.35 -5.50
C CYS A 20 -14.77 1.48 -4.75
N LYS A 21 -13.60 1.20 -4.15
CA LYS A 21 -12.72 2.22 -3.54
C LYS A 21 -12.31 3.29 -4.54
N TYR A 22 -11.91 2.88 -5.75
CA TYR A 22 -11.57 3.80 -6.82
C TYR A 22 -12.77 4.62 -7.30
N LEU A 23 -13.96 4.01 -7.40
CA LEU A 23 -15.19 4.73 -7.73
C LEU A 23 -15.48 5.82 -6.70
N TYR A 24 -15.41 5.50 -5.40
CA TYR A 24 -15.60 6.47 -4.32
C TYR A 24 -14.63 7.65 -4.44
N TYR A 25 -13.34 7.37 -4.63
CA TYR A 25 -12.35 8.42 -4.87
C TYR A 25 -12.62 9.24 -6.13
N LYS A 26 -13.06 8.60 -7.22
CA LYS A 26 -13.36 9.30 -8.46
C LYS A 26 -14.54 10.26 -8.30
N ILE A 27 -15.57 9.83 -7.57
CA ILE A 27 -16.70 10.69 -7.18
C ILE A 27 -16.21 11.86 -6.33
N TYR A 28 -15.38 11.60 -5.32
CA TYR A 28 -14.77 12.65 -4.51
C TYR A 28 -14.02 13.68 -5.37
N LEU A 29 -13.19 13.24 -6.31
CA LEU A 29 -12.45 14.14 -7.20
C LEU A 29 -13.36 14.99 -8.09
N ASP A 30 -14.31 14.34 -8.78
CA ASP A 30 -15.11 15.00 -9.81
C ASP A 30 -16.17 15.94 -9.21
N MET A 31 -16.62 15.60 -8.00
CA MET A 31 -17.68 16.33 -7.31
C MET A 31 -17.11 17.20 -6.20
N PHE A 32 -16.35 16.68 -5.24
CA PHE A 32 -16.15 17.35 -3.95
C PHE A 32 -14.81 18.07 -3.75
N LYS A 33 -13.71 17.63 -4.36
CA LYS A 33 -12.34 18.06 -4.01
C LYS A 33 -12.14 19.59 -3.96
N ASP A 34 -12.83 20.32 -4.82
CA ASP A 34 -12.75 21.79 -4.90
C ASP A 34 -14.14 22.46 -4.83
N LYS A 35 -15.15 21.77 -4.30
CA LYS A 35 -16.53 22.26 -4.23
C LYS A 35 -17.12 22.09 -2.84
N ASN A 36 -17.84 23.10 -2.39
CA ASN A 36 -18.57 23.06 -1.13
C ASN A 36 -20.01 22.59 -1.38
N PHE A 37 -20.33 21.40 -0.91
CA PHE A 37 -21.69 20.87 -0.88
C PHE A 37 -22.18 20.74 0.56
N ASN A 38 -23.50 20.75 0.74
CA ASN A 38 -24.13 20.58 2.04
C ASN A 38 -24.14 19.11 2.52
N TYR A 39 -23.62 18.19 1.71
CA TYR A 39 -23.51 16.77 2.00
C TYR A 39 -22.07 16.32 1.83
N THR A 40 -21.69 15.23 2.50
CA THR A 40 -20.33 14.69 2.46
C THR A 40 -20.16 13.72 1.28
N PRO A 41 -18.91 13.46 0.83
CA PRO A 41 -18.64 12.39 -0.13
C PRO A 41 -19.20 11.03 0.31
N GLN A 42 -19.18 10.76 1.63
CA GLN A 42 -19.63 9.51 2.22
C GLN A 42 -21.15 9.35 2.10
N THR A 43 -21.91 10.39 2.48
CA THR A 43 -23.38 10.41 2.35
C THR A 43 -23.79 10.23 0.90
N PHE A 44 -23.15 10.96 -0.01
CA PHE A 44 -23.45 10.83 -1.44
C PHE A 44 -23.12 9.45 -1.99
N TYR A 45 -21.97 8.87 -1.62
CA TYR A 45 -21.57 7.57 -2.11
C TYR A 45 -22.54 6.47 -1.64
N LYS A 46 -23.02 6.55 -0.39
CA LYS A 46 -24.05 5.65 0.13
C LYS A 46 -25.35 5.74 -0.67
N GLU A 47 -25.90 6.94 -0.82
CA GLU A 47 -27.13 7.15 -1.61
C GLU A 47 -26.96 6.73 -3.08
N PHE A 48 -25.77 6.99 -3.64
CA PHE A 48 -25.42 6.54 -4.99
C PHE A 48 -25.51 5.02 -5.09
N LEU A 49 -24.90 4.26 -4.18
CA LEU A 49 -24.96 2.80 -4.23
C LEU A 49 -26.36 2.24 -3.94
N GLU A 50 -27.14 2.87 -3.07
CA GLU A 50 -28.55 2.50 -2.82
C GLU A 50 -29.39 2.58 -4.10
N ASN A 51 -29.18 3.62 -4.92
CA ASN A 51 -29.87 3.76 -6.20
C ASN A 51 -29.48 2.69 -7.25
N TYR A 52 -28.34 2.03 -7.07
CA TYR A 52 -27.85 0.97 -7.95
C TYR A 52 -27.77 -0.40 -7.27
N HIS A 53 -28.50 -0.63 -6.17
CA HIS A 53 -28.45 -1.90 -5.41
C HIS A 53 -28.81 -3.13 -6.25
N ASN A 54 -29.67 -2.98 -7.27
CA ASN A 54 -30.06 -4.05 -8.18
C ASN A 54 -29.06 -4.30 -9.32
N ASP A 55 -27.99 -3.50 -9.44
CA ASP A 55 -26.93 -3.77 -10.43
C ASP A 55 -25.96 -4.81 -9.86
N ASP A 56 -25.83 -5.94 -10.55
CA ASP A 56 -24.97 -7.07 -10.12
C ASP A 56 -23.47 -6.73 -9.97
N THR A 57 -23.03 -5.52 -10.30
CA THR A 57 -21.63 -5.07 -10.20
C THR A 57 -21.48 -4.00 -9.13
N LEU A 58 -22.39 -3.02 -9.09
CA LEU A 58 -22.37 -1.93 -8.11
C LEU A 58 -23.01 -2.33 -6.79
N GLY A 59 -23.99 -3.23 -6.80
CA GLY A 59 -24.60 -3.77 -5.58
C GLY A 59 -23.56 -4.43 -4.68
N ILE A 60 -22.53 -5.07 -5.26
CA ILE A 60 -21.42 -5.68 -4.50
C ILE A 60 -20.62 -4.62 -3.72
N CYS A 61 -20.58 -3.36 -4.18
CA CYS A 61 -19.90 -2.30 -3.42
C CYS A 61 -20.58 -2.02 -2.08
N ASN A 62 -21.86 -2.34 -1.91
CA ASN A 62 -22.55 -2.21 -0.62
C ASN A 62 -21.96 -3.12 0.44
N ASP A 63 -21.48 -4.31 0.06
CA ASP A 63 -20.85 -5.27 0.97
C ASP A 63 -19.55 -4.73 1.59
N TYR A 64 -18.92 -3.74 0.96
CA TYR A 64 -17.68 -3.10 1.40
C TYR A 64 -17.87 -1.64 1.80
N LEU A 65 -19.10 -1.17 1.95
CA LEU A 65 -19.38 0.26 2.14
C LEU A 65 -18.63 0.83 3.35
N ASP A 66 -18.68 0.13 4.48
CA ASP A 66 -18.03 0.55 5.72
C ASP A 66 -16.51 0.66 5.57
N ASP A 67 -15.88 -0.29 4.87
CA ASP A 67 -14.44 -0.25 4.56
C ASP A 67 -14.11 0.91 3.60
N ILE A 68 -14.96 1.17 2.62
CA ILE A 68 -14.73 2.20 1.60
C ILE A 68 -14.81 3.60 2.21
N ILE A 69 -15.82 3.88 3.03
CA ILE A 69 -16.03 5.21 3.61
C ILE A 69 -14.98 5.58 4.65
N GLN A 70 -14.29 4.58 5.22
CA GLN A 70 -13.16 4.76 6.13
C GLN A 70 -11.86 5.13 5.41
N ILE A 71 -11.80 4.99 4.08
CA ILE A 71 -10.59 5.33 3.31
C ILE A 71 -10.27 6.81 3.44
N THR A 72 -9.00 7.08 3.77
CA THR A 72 -8.47 8.43 3.73
C THR A 72 -8.26 8.84 2.27
N LEU A 73 -9.15 9.69 1.75
CA LEU A 73 -9.09 10.20 0.37
C LEU A 73 -7.74 10.86 0.03
N GLU A 74 -7.12 11.55 1.00
CA GLU A 74 -5.78 12.13 0.85
C GLU A 74 -4.71 11.06 0.60
N LYS A 75 -4.73 9.96 1.34
CA LYS A 75 -3.77 8.84 1.15
C LYS A 75 -4.00 8.13 -0.18
N MET A 76 -5.25 8.00 -0.59
CA MET A 76 -5.59 7.47 -1.91
C MET A 76 -5.06 8.36 -3.04
N GLU A 77 -5.14 9.68 -2.87
CA GLU A 77 -4.53 10.62 -3.81
C GLU A 77 -3.01 10.46 -3.90
N LYS A 78 -2.33 10.34 -2.76
CA LYS A 78 -0.87 10.10 -2.69
C LYS A 78 -0.46 8.82 -3.44
N LEU A 79 -1.20 7.71 -3.24
CA LEU A 79 -0.96 6.48 -3.99
C LEU A 79 -1.15 6.67 -5.49
N ILE A 80 -2.24 7.33 -5.91
CA ILE A 80 -2.54 7.56 -7.32
C ILE A 80 -1.50 8.46 -7.98
N GLU A 81 -0.97 9.45 -7.26
CA GLU A 81 0.15 10.27 -7.74
C GLU A 81 1.39 9.42 -8.04
N LEU A 82 1.77 8.52 -7.13
CA LEU A 82 2.90 7.61 -7.36
C LEU A 82 2.73 6.78 -8.63
N TYR A 83 1.55 6.16 -8.81
CA TYR A 83 1.24 5.38 -10.00
C TYR A 83 1.25 6.22 -11.28
N LYS A 84 0.69 7.44 -11.24
CA LYS A 84 0.72 8.35 -12.40
C LYS A 84 2.15 8.67 -12.82
N ILE A 85 3.04 8.96 -11.87
CA ILE A 85 4.44 9.26 -12.18
C ILE A 85 5.17 8.03 -12.72
N LEU A 86 4.97 6.85 -12.11
CA LEU A 86 5.63 5.61 -12.51
C LEU A 86 5.20 5.11 -13.91
N PHE A 87 3.96 5.41 -14.30
CA PHE A 87 3.43 5.01 -15.60
C PHE A 87 3.37 6.16 -16.61
N ASP A 88 3.92 7.34 -16.26
CA ASP A 88 4.11 8.42 -17.22
C ASP A 88 5.07 7.97 -18.33
N LYS A 89 4.75 8.29 -19.58
CA LYS A 89 5.60 7.99 -20.74
C LYS A 89 6.98 8.64 -20.59
N LYS A 90 7.03 9.82 -19.96
CA LYS A 90 8.27 10.56 -19.68
C LYS A 90 9.24 9.78 -18.79
N LEU A 91 8.79 8.78 -18.02
CA LEU A 91 9.69 7.98 -17.19
C LEU A 91 10.80 7.28 -18.00
N ASN A 92 10.51 6.91 -19.25
CA ASN A 92 11.51 6.26 -20.13
C ASN A 92 12.51 7.25 -20.74
N GLU A 93 12.20 8.54 -20.72
CA GLU A 93 12.92 9.61 -21.42
C GLU A 93 13.65 10.54 -20.43
N ASP A 94 13.11 10.67 -19.21
CA ASP A 94 13.58 11.60 -18.19
C ASP A 94 13.72 10.91 -16.83
N CYS A 95 14.97 10.76 -16.39
CA CYS A 95 15.30 10.19 -15.10
C CYS A 95 14.87 11.05 -13.91
N ASN A 96 14.53 12.33 -14.12
CA ASN A 96 13.95 13.18 -13.08
C ASN A 96 12.60 12.63 -12.60
N CYS A 97 11.82 11.98 -13.47
CA CYS A 97 10.56 11.34 -13.07
C CYS A 97 10.82 10.20 -12.07
N VAL A 98 11.89 9.43 -12.26
CA VAL A 98 12.29 8.36 -11.32
C VAL A 98 12.70 8.98 -9.97
N SER A 99 13.55 10.01 -9.99
CA SER A 99 13.97 10.71 -8.76
C SER A 99 12.80 11.33 -8.00
N LYS A 100 11.83 11.94 -8.71
CA LYS A 100 10.60 12.46 -8.12
C LYS A 100 9.77 11.35 -7.49
N CYS A 101 9.62 10.23 -8.19
CA CYS A 101 8.90 9.06 -7.70
C CYS A 101 9.51 8.53 -6.38
N VAL A 102 10.83 8.41 -6.33
CA VAL A 102 11.58 7.99 -5.12
C VAL A 102 11.38 8.98 -3.97
N THR A 103 11.43 10.28 -4.26
CA THR A 103 11.26 11.33 -3.25
C THR A 103 9.87 11.25 -2.61
N LEU A 104 8.81 11.21 -3.43
CA LEU A 104 7.44 11.08 -2.95
C LEU A 104 7.22 9.77 -2.19
N TYR A 105 7.78 8.66 -2.69
CA TYR A 105 7.70 7.38 -2.01
C TYR A 105 8.26 7.45 -0.59
N ASN A 106 9.43 8.07 -0.42
CA ASN A 106 10.08 8.18 0.89
C ASN A 106 9.27 9.05 1.87
N ASP A 107 8.59 10.09 1.39
CA ASP A 107 7.71 10.89 2.24
C ASP A 107 6.45 10.11 2.63
N TYR A 108 5.89 9.33 1.70
CA TYR A 108 4.72 8.49 1.96
C TYR A 108 5.06 7.29 2.85
N LEU A 109 6.30 6.80 2.80
CA LEU A 109 6.83 5.78 3.71
C LEU A 109 6.88 6.29 5.16
N LYS A 110 7.30 7.55 5.37
CA LYS A 110 7.27 8.17 6.71
C LYS A 110 5.84 8.22 7.24
N LEU A 111 4.88 8.64 6.41
CA LEU A 111 3.47 8.70 6.77
C LEU A 111 2.94 7.31 7.15
N CYS A 112 3.24 6.29 6.34
CA CYS A 112 2.90 4.90 6.62
C CYS A 112 3.48 4.41 7.96
N ARG A 113 4.72 4.79 8.31
CA ARG A 113 5.36 4.36 9.56
C ARG A 113 4.86 5.11 10.79
N SER A 114 4.35 6.33 10.63
CA SER A 114 3.82 7.15 11.72
C SER A 114 2.34 6.86 12.03
N ASP A 115 1.63 6.23 11.09
CA ASP A 115 0.19 5.98 11.16
C ASP A 115 -0.10 4.47 11.21
N ASN A 116 -1.23 4.08 11.78
CA ASN A 116 -1.67 2.67 11.84
C ASN A 116 -2.53 2.25 10.64
N ASP A 117 -2.45 3.00 9.53
CA ASP A 117 -3.16 2.67 8.30
C ASP A 117 -2.47 1.54 7.53
N HIS A 118 -2.76 0.32 7.96
CA HIS A 118 -2.23 -0.89 7.36
C HIS A 118 -2.59 -1.02 5.87
N GLU A 119 -3.74 -0.51 5.43
CA GLU A 119 -4.14 -0.60 4.03
C GLU A 119 -3.22 0.26 3.16
N PHE A 120 -3.02 1.53 3.53
CA PHE A 120 -2.10 2.42 2.84
C PHE A 120 -0.67 1.86 2.77
N CYS A 121 -0.16 1.35 3.90
CA CYS A 121 1.16 0.72 3.97
C CYS A 121 1.29 -0.52 3.08
N ASN A 122 0.24 -1.33 2.98
CA ASN A 122 0.22 -2.52 2.14
C ASN A 122 0.22 -2.16 0.65
N GLU A 123 -0.54 -1.15 0.24
CA GLU A 123 -0.52 -0.67 -1.15
C GLU A 123 0.82 -0.02 -1.51
N LEU A 124 1.45 0.69 -0.57
CA LEU A 124 2.78 1.26 -0.75
C LEU A 124 3.88 0.17 -0.82
N GLU A 125 3.73 -0.96 -0.13
CA GLU A 125 4.60 -2.14 -0.29
C GLU A 125 4.43 -2.79 -1.68
N LYS A 126 3.19 -2.91 -2.17
CA LYS A 126 2.94 -3.41 -3.52
C LYS A 126 3.56 -2.50 -4.58
N PHE A 127 3.43 -1.19 -4.41
CA PHE A 127 4.04 -0.19 -5.29
C PHE A 127 5.55 -0.39 -5.40
N ARG A 128 6.24 -0.69 -4.30
CA ARG A 128 7.69 -0.96 -4.29
C ARG A 128 8.11 -2.07 -5.25
N TYR A 129 7.34 -3.16 -5.33
CA TYR A 129 7.62 -4.24 -6.29
C TYR A 129 7.41 -3.80 -7.73
N ILE A 130 6.30 -3.10 -8.00
CA ILE A 130 5.99 -2.57 -9.34
C ILE A 130 7.05 -1.57 -9.80
N TYR A 131 7.50 -0.69 -8.88
CA TYR A 131 8.60 0.23 -9.13
C TYR A 131 9.86 -0.52 -9.55
N LYS A 132 10.29 -1.51 -8.76
CA LYS A 132 11.50 -2.30 -9.03
C LYS A 132 11.47 -2.90 -10.44
N ASP A 133 10.35 -3.53 -10.80
CA ASP A 133 10.19 -4.17 -12.10
C ASP A 133 10.20 -3.15 -13.23
N ARG A 134 9.55 -1.99 -13.03
CA ARG A 134 9.45 -0.93 -14.02
C ARG A 134 10.79 -0.23 -14.27
N VAL A 135 11.56 0.04 -13.22
CA VAL A 135 12.82 0.79 -13.33
C VAL A 135 14.03 -0.09 -13.59
N ALA A 136 13.90 -1.42 -13.51
CA ALA A 136 14.99 -2.37 -13.69
C ALA A 136 15.78 -2.10 -14.99
N SER A 137 15.07 -1.92 -16.11
CA SER A 137 15.66 -1.69 -17.44
C SER A 137 16.01 -0.23 -17.76
N LEU A 138 15.67 0.74 -16.89
CA LEU A 138 15.91 2.16 -17.15
C LEU A 138 17.35 2.57 -16.82
N ASN A 139 18.04 3.25 -17.72
CA ASN A 139 19.40 3.75 -17.46
C ASN A 139 19.38 5.13 -16.78
N CYS A 140 18.94 5.15 -15.53
CA CYS A 140 18.90 6.35 -14.70
C CYS A 140 20.00 6.35 -13.64
N ALA A 141 21.11 7.01 -13.94
CA ALA A 141 22.22 7.19 -13.01
C ALA A 141 21.77 7.97 -11.77
N GLY A 142 22.09 7.46 -10.58
CA GLY A 142 21.77 8.10 -9.30
C GLY A 142 20.39 7.79 -8.72
N ALA A 143 19.48 7.17 -9.48
CA ALA A 143 18.18 6.74 -8.95
C ALA A 143 18.25 5.29 -8.41
N PRO A 144 17.75 5.02 -7.20
CA PRO A 144 17.77 3.66 -6.65
C PRO A 144 16.85 2.72 -7.44
N LYS A 145 17.33 1.50 -7.69
CA LYS A 145 16.58 0.44 -8.38
C LYS A 145 15.57 -0.28 -7.48
N THR A 146 15.69 -0.10 -6.18
CA THR A 146 14.80 -0.66 -5.18
C THR A 146 14.42 0.40 -4.17
N LEU A 147 13.19 0.33 -3.67
CA LEU A 147 12.71 1.19 -2.60
C LEU A 147 12.81 0.45 -1.25
N GLU A 148 12.84 1.21 -0.17
CA GLU A 148 12.80 0.67 1.19
C GLU A 148 11.43 0.03 1.47
N SER A 149 11.37 -1.04 2.28
CA SER A 149 10.10 -1.70 2.59
C SER A 149 9.28 -0.91 3.59
N THR A 150 7.95 -0.94 3.44
CA THR A 150 7.00 -0.41 4.43
C THR A 150 6.92 -1.32 5.65
N LYS A 151 7.21 -2.61 5.47
CA LYS A 151 7.27 -3.57 6.55
C LYS A 151 8.53 -3.28 7.37
N PRO A 152 8.41 -3.03 8.69
CA PRO A 152 9.58 -2.90 9.52
C PRO A 152 10.39 -4.19 9.39
N PHE A 153 11.72 -4.04 9.46
CA PHE A 153 12.56 -5.21 9.72
C PHE A 153 12.06 -5.84 11.01
N ASP A 154 11.61 -7.10 10.93
CA ASP A 154 11.21 -7.81 12.12
C ASP A 154 12.47 -8.03 12.97
N ALA A 155 12.66 -7.18 13.96
CA ALA A 155 13.79 -7.25 14.87
C ALA A 155 13.85 -8.63 15.51
N PHE A 156 12.70 -9.31 15.70
CA PHE A 156 12.69 -10.69 16.18
C PHE A 156 13.38 -11.64 15.20
N VAL A 157 13.13 -11.52 13.89
CA VAL A 157 13.78 -12.38 12.89
C VAL A 157 15.30 -12.20 12.89
N ILE A 158 15.79 -10.98 13.12
CA ILE A 158 17.22 -10.69 13.19
C ILE A 158 17.81 -11.10 14.54
N LEU A 159 17.10 -10.87 15.65
CA LEU A 159 17.58 -11.13 17.02
C LEU A 159 17.50 -12.61 17.41
N LEU A 160 16.57 -13.37 16.84
CA LEU A 160 16.37 -14.80 17.11
C LEU A 160 17.66 -15.64 17.00
N PRO A 161 18.47 -15.54 15.93
CA PRO A 161 19.72 -16.29 15.87
C PRO A 161 20.71 -15.87 16.97
N PHE A 162 20.81 -14.58 17.29
CA PHE A 162 21.71 -14.10 18.33
C PHE A 162 21.31 -14.57 19.73
N THR A 163 20.01 -14.59 20.04
CA THR A 163 19.52 -15.07 21.34
C THR A 163 19.75 -16.58 21.50
N ILE A 164 19.55 -17.38 20.44
CA ILE A 164 19.84 -18.82 20.45
C ILE A 164 21.34 -19.08 20.68
N ILE A 165 22.22 -18.32 20.04
CA ILE A 165 23.69 -18.44 20.23
C ILE A 165 24.07 -18.07 21.68
N LEU A 166 23.49 -16.99 22.22
CA LEU A 166 23.74 -16.58 23.61
C LEU A 166 23.27 -17.63 24.63
N ILE A 167 22.08 -18.20 24.44
CA ILE A 167 21.54 -19.23 25.35
C ILE A 167 22.39 -20.50 25.27
N SER A 168 22.75 -20.95 24.07
CA SER A 168 23.55 -22.16 23.89
C SER A 168 24.96 -22.02 24.49
N THR A 169 25.62 -20.88 24.29
CA THR A 169 26.93 -20.59 24.91
C THR A 169 26.83 -20.53 26.44
N PHE A 170 25.77 -19.94 26.99
CA PHE A 170 25.55 -19.88 28.44
C PHE A 170 25.32 -21.26 29.06
N ILE A 171 24.52 -22.12 28.40
CA ILE A 171 24.30 -23.50 28.83
C ILE A 171 25.63 -24.29 28.81
N LEU A 172 26.40 -24.19 27.74
CA LEU A 172 27.71 -24.86 27.63
C LEU A 172 28.68 -24.41 28.74
N PHE A 173 28.69 -23.11 29.05
CA PHE A 173 29.52 -22.57 30.12
C PHE A 173 29.14 -23.14 31.50
N ILE A 174 27.83 -23.23 31.79
CA ILE A 174 27.34 -23.84 33.04
C ILE A 174 27.74 -25.32 33.10
N LEU A 175 27.50 -26.09 32.03
CA LEU A 175 27.83 -27.51 31.96
C LEU A 175 29.34 -27.76 32.15
N TYR A 176 30.18 -26.94 31.52
CA TYR A 176 31.63 -27.01 31.69
C TYR A 176 32.05 -26.76 33.13
N LYS A 177 31.49 -25.71 33.77
CA LYS A 177 31.80 -25.38 35.17
C LYS A 177 31.35 -26.49 36.12
N VAL A 178 30.17 -27.07 35.89
CA VAL A 178 29.63 -28.18 36.67
C VAL A 178 30.54 -29.40 36.54
N SER A 179 30.87 -29.81 35.30
CA SER A 179 31.76 -30.95 35.05
C SER A 179 33.12 -30.82 35.72
N LYS A 180 33.71 -29.61 35.74
CA LYS A 180 34.99 -29.34 36.41
C LYS A 180 34.92 -29.47 37.94
N ASN A 181 33.77 -29.21 38.55
CA ASN A 181 33.60 -29.29 40.00
C ASN A 181 33.31 -30.71 40.51
N PHE A 182 33.00 -31.65 39.62
CA PHE A 182 32.71 -33.06 39.95
C PHE A 182 33.86 -34.03 39.62
N ASN A 183 35.00 -33.51 39.14
CA ASN A 183 36.25 -34.23 38.86
C ASN A 183 37.35 -33.77 39.81
#